data_AF-A0A7V6WHM8-F1
#
_entry.id   AF-A0A7V6WHM8-F1
#
_cell.length_a   1.000
_cell.length_b   1.000
_cell.length_c   1.000
_cell.angle_alpha   90.00
_cell.angle_beta   90.00
_cell.angle_gamma   90.00
#
_symmetry.space_group_name_H-M   'P 1'
#
loop_
_entity.id
_entity.type
_entity.pdbx_description
1 polymer ?
#
loop_
_entity_poly.entity_id
_entity_poly.type
_entity_poly.pdbx_seq_one_letter_code
_entity_poly.pdbx_strand_id
1 'polypeptide(L)' 'MTEKSVLAKTYNPKEVEEKWYRFWEDGGYFHQPVLSGREPFSIVMPPPNVTGSLHLGHALDNTLQDILTRFRRMQG' A
#
# COMPACT_ATOMS: atom_id res chain seq x y z
N MET A 1 32.66 -12.70 -9.91
CA MET A 1 32.16 -13.49 -8.75
C MET A 1 30.76 -12.97 -8.45
N THR A 2 29.74 -13.75 -8.78
CA THR A 2 28.35 -13.37 -8.51
C THR A 2 28.10 -13.55 -7.02
N GLU A 3 27.91 -12.45 -6.29
CA GLU A 3 27.49 -12.50 -4.88
C GLU A 3 26.17 -13.24 -4.80
N LYS A 4 26.19 -14.41 -4.16
CA LYS A 4 25.00 -15.18 -3.88
C LYS A 4 24.28 -14.44 -2.76
N SER A 5 23.26 -13.64 -3.11
CA SER A 5 22.37 -13.00 -2.13
C SER A 5 21.79 -14.07 -1.22
N VAL A 6 22.32 -14.19 0.00
CA VAL A 6 21.84 -15.14 1.00
C VAL A 6 20.52 -14.61 1.55
N LEU A 7 19.41 -15.26 1.19
CA LEU A 7 18.13 -15.00 1.83
C LEU A 7 18.23 -15.34 3.32
N ALA A 8 17.74 -14.44 4.17
CA ALA A 8 17.68 -14.70 5.60
C ALA A 8 16.85 -15.96 5.89
N LYS A 9 17.26 -16.75 6.88
CA LYS A 9 16.52 -17.95 7.30
C LYS A 9 15.17 -17.63 7.94
N THR A 10 15.00 -16.40 8.43
CA THR A 10 13.80 -15.93 9.12
C THR A 10 13.37 -14.59 8.54
N TYR A 11 12.06 -14.43 8.36
CA TYR A 11 11.46 -13.19 7.88
C TYR A 11 11.41 -12.15 9.00
N ASN A 12 11.93 -10.94 8.73
CA ASN A 12 11.79 -9.79 9.61
C ASN A 12 10.80 -8.79 8.98
N PRO A 13 9.52 -8.74 9.45
CA PRO A 13 8.54 -7.83 8.88
C PRO A 13 8.94 -6.36 9.02
N LYS A 14 9.56 -5.97 10.15
CA LYS A 14 9.92 -4.58 10.42
C LYS A 14 10.86 -4.01 9.35
N GLU A 15 11.93 -4.75 9.03
CA GLU A 15 12.89 -4.33 8.01
C GLU A 15 12.28 -4.27 6.61
N VAL A 16 11.40 -5.23 6.29
CA VAL A 16 10.79 -5.34 4.98
C VAL A 16 9.72 -4.25 4.77
N GLU A 17 8.86 -4.03 5.75
CA GLU A 17 7.81 -3.00 5.74
C GLU A 17 8.44 -1.60 5.65
N GLU A 18 9.44 -1.28 6.48
CA GLU A 18 10.13 0.01 6.45
C GLU A 18 10.81 0.29 5.10
N LYS A 19 11.36 -0.74 4.44
CA LYS A 19 11.99 -0.60 3.12
C LYS A 19 10.95 -0.30 2.04
N TRP A 20 9.89 -1.10 1.97
CA TRP A 20 8.90 -0.99 0.90
C TRP A 20 8.02 0.25 1.04
N TYR A 21 7.69 0.65 2.27
CA TYR A 21 6.93 1.87 2.49
C TYR A 21 7.67 3.09 1.94
N ARG A 22 8.96 3.25 2.32
CA ARG A 22 9.83 4.31 1.77
C ARG A 22 9.92 4.27 0.25
N PHE A 23 10.13 3.08 -0.32
CA PHE A 23 10.17 2.91 -1.79
C PHE A 23 8.88 3.40 -2.47
N TRP A 24 7.70 3.13 -1.88
CA TRP A 24 6.42 3.58 -2.45
C TRP A 24 6.20 5.08 -2.29
N GLU A 25 6.58 5.66 -1.15
CA GLU A 25 6.52 7.10 -0.91
C GLU A 25 7.43 7.86 -1.87
N ASP A 26 8.71 7.51 -1.91
CA ASP A 26 9.73 8.16 -2.74
C ASP A 26 9.40 8.06 -4.23
N GLY A 27 8.82 6.93 -4.65
CA GLY A 27 8.37 6.71 -6.03
C GLY A 27 7.02 7.33 -6.37
N GLY A 28 6.36 8.01 -5.42
CA GLY A 28 5.04 8.63 -5.64
C GLY A 28 3.94 7.62 -5.97
N TYR A 29 4.09 6.36 -5.57
CA TYR A 29 3.17 5.28 -5.97
C TYR A 29 1.75 5.47 -5.41
N PHE A 30 1.57 6.26 -4.36
CA PHE A 30 0.25 6.58 -3.81
C PHE A 30 -0.46 7.71 -4.55
N HIS A 31 0.23 8.42 -5.46
CA HIS A 31 -0.36 9.44 -6.29
C HIS A 31 -0.79 8.86 -7.64
N GLN A 32 -2.04 9.10 -8.04
CA GLN A 32 -2.54 8.75 -9.37
C GLN A 32 -3.08 10.00 -10.07
N PRO A 33 -2.42 10.49 -11.14
CA PRO A 33 -2.97 11.57 -11.95
C PRO A 33 -4.21 11.13 -12.72
N VAL A 34 -5.07 12.09 -13.08
CA VAL A 34 -6.18 11.86 -14.00
C VAL A 34 -5.61 11.70 -15.41
N LEU A 35 -5.57 10.47 -15.91
CA LEU A 35 -5.06 10.14 -17.24
C LEU A 35 -6.22 9.94 -18.21
N SER A 36 -6.23 10.68 -19.32
CA SER A 36 -7.21 10.48 -20.39
C SER A 36 -7.08 9.08 -21.00
N GLY A 37 -8.20 8.39 -21.21
CA GLY A 37 -8.22 7.08 -21.88
C GLY A 37 -8.00 5.87 -20.96
N ARG A 38 -7.95 6.06 -19.63
CA ARG A 38 -8.03 4.97 -18.65
C ARG A 38 -9.33 5.05 -17.88
N GLU A 39 -9.90 3.91 -17.52
CA GLU A 39 -11.08 3.86 -16.67
C GLU A 39 -10.67 4.09 -15.21
N PRO A 40 -11.12 5.18 -14.56
CA PRO A 40 -10.73 5.46 -13.19
C PRO A 40 -11.45 4.50 -12.23
N PHE A 41 -10.70 3.96 -11.28
CA PHE A 41 -11.26 3.30 -10.10
C PHE A 41 -11.15 4.23 -8.89
N SER A 42 -12.25 4.42 -8.17
CA SER A 42 -12.29 5.29 -6.98
C SER A 42 -13.08 4.61 -5.86
N ILE A 43 -12.54 4.68 -4.65
CA ILE A 43 -13.19 4.25 -3.40
C ILE A 43 -13.15 5.44 -2.45
N VAL A 44 -14.28 5.74 -1.82
CA VAL A 44 -14.35 6.78 -0.79
C VAL A 44 -13.86 6.20 0.54
N MET A 45 -12.75 6.73 1.06
CA MET A 45 -12.41 6.56 2.46
C MET A 45 -13.24 7.55 3.28
N PRO A 46 -14.07 7.11 4.24
CA PRO A 46 -14.80 8.02 5.10
C PRO A 46 -13.80 8.87 5.89
N PRO A 47 -14.01 10.20 6.01
CA PRO A 47 -13.10 11.04 6.77
C PRO A 47 -13.02 10.52 8.21
N PRO A 48 -11.83 10.31 8.77
CA PRO A 48 -11.70 9.78 10.12
C PRO A 48 -12.28 10.80 11.11
N ASN A 49 -13.18 10.36 11.97
CA ASN A 49 -13.55 11.13 13.16
C ASN A 49 -12.34 11.13 14.10
N VAL A 50 -11.64 12.26 14.21
CA VAL A 50 -10.38 12.37 14.99
C VAL A 50 -10.70 12.49 16.48
N THR A 51 -11.15 11.40 17.10
CA THR A 51 -11.51 11.36 18.53
C THR A 51 -10.64 10.41 19.36
N GLY A 52 -9.66 9.73 18.75
CA GLY A 52 -8.79 8.79 19.47
C GLY A 52 -7.82 8.03 18.57
N SER A 53 -7.33 6.88 19.06
CA SER A 53 -6.44 5.97 18.33
C SER A 53 -7.21 5.01 17.41
N LEU A 54 -6.55 4.51 16.37
CA LEU A 54 -7.12 3.48 15.50
C LEU A 54 -7.24 2.14 16.23
N HIS A 55 -8.44 1.56 16.23
CA HIS A 55 -8.68 0.17 16.64
C HIS A 55 -8.73 -0.81 15.44
N LEU A 56 -8.80 -2.11 15.73
CA LEU A 56 -8.80 -3.19 14.72
C LEU A 56 -9.88 -3.04 13.63
N GLY A 57 -11.05 -2.47 13.95
CA GLY A 57 -12.06 -2.12 12.95
C GLY A 57 -11.56 -1.19 11.82
N HIS A 58 -10.71 -0.20 12.13
CA HIS A 58 -10.09 0.65 11.10
C HIS A 58 -9.07 -0.13 10.27
N ALA A 59 -8.30 -1.01 10.92
CA ALA A 59 -7.33 -1.84 10.22
C ALA A 59 -8.04 -2.76 9.21
N LEU A 60 -9.17 -3.35 9.59
CA LEU A 60 -9.98 -4.17 8.69
C LEU A 60 -10.52 -3.34 7.50
N ASP A 61 -11.18 -2.20 7.78
CA ASP A 61 -11.78 -1.36 6.76
C ASP A 61 -10.75 -0.86 5.74
N ASN A 62 -9.65 -0.26 6.21
CA ASN A 62 -8.59 0.26 5.36
C ASN A 62 -7.88 -0.85 4.57
N THR A 63 -7.68 -2.04 5.18
CA THR A 63 -7.03 -3.17 4.48
C THR A 63 -7.87 -3.65 3.31
N LEU A 64 -9.20 -3.76 3.47
CA LEU A 64 -10.08 -4.17 2.37
C LEU A 64 -10.06 -3.15 1.22
N GLN A 65 -10.09 -1.86 1.55
CA GLN A 65 -10.03 -0.79 0.55
C GLN A 65 -8.67 -0.75 -0.18
N ASP A 66 -7.56 -0.96 0.53
CA ASP A 66 -6.22 -1.03 -0.07
C ASP A 66 -6.07 -2.26 -0.98
N ILE A 67 -6.58 -3.43 -0.58
CA ILE A 67 -6.61 -4.65 -1.41
C ILE A 67 -7.34 -4.38 -2.73
N LEU A 68 -8.54 -3.80 -2.67
CA LEU A 68 -9.30 -3.48 -3.88
C LEU A 68 -8.58 -2.45 -4.75
N THR A 69 -8.00 -1.42 -4.15
CA THR A 69 -7.23 -0.39 -4.86
C THR A 69 -6.04 -1.00 -5.61
N ARG A 70 -5.24 -1.84 -4.95
CA ARG A 70 -4.10 -2.53 -5.57
C ARG A 70 -4.53 -3.50 -6.66
N PHE A 71 -5.56 -4.30 -6.40
CA PHE A 71 -6.10 -5.24 -7.37
C PHE A 71 -6.55 -4.53 -8.63
N ARG A 72 -7.33 -3.45 -8.51
CA ARG A 72 -7.82 -2.67 -9.66
C ARG A 72 -6.69 -2.00 -10.43
N ARG A 73 -5.70 -1.44 -9.74
CA ARG A 73 -4.49 -0.88 -10.38
C ARG A 73 -3.73 -1.92 -11.21
N MET A 74 -3.75 -3.19 -10.81
CA MET A 74 -3.11 -4.28 -11.56
C MET A 74 -3.93 -4.72 -12.79
N GLN A 75 -5.19 -4.30 -12.94
CA GLN A 75 -6.04 -4.65 -14.07
C GLN A 75 -5.95 -3.66 -15.26
N GLY A 76 -5.32 -2.50 -15.09
CA GLY A 76 -5.19 -1.46 -16.13
C GLY A 76 -5.52 -0.07 -15.60
#